data_AF-A0A947S0L1-F1
#
_entry.id   AF-A0A947S0L1-F1
#
_cell.length_a   1.000
_cell.length_b   1.000
_cell.length_c   1.000
_cell.angle_alpha   90.00
_cell.angle_beta   90.00
_cell.angle_gamma   90.00
#
_symmetry.space_group_name_H-M   'P 1'
#
loop_
_entity.id
_entity.type
_entity.pdbx_description
1 polymer ?
#
loop_
_entity_poly.entity_id
_entity_poly.type
_entity_poly.pdbx_seq_one_letter_code
_entity_poly.pdbx_strand_id
1 'polypeptide(L)'
;MKKLFTITLATIMISLLLGGCVASEIEHNIELSSPVVVQEVIYFEDGGTTGIVLKDSAERIFKFCLDGRMDIVDFDEPKTRYIYINAIYPTDDGAKSIPVGEEQEKRILEILQEYISNNITEDERKKLLDIKTVTGYSQKEIDNFRILRVIETLKKRMTK
;
A
#
# COMPACT_ATOMS: atom_id res chain seq x y z
N MET A 1 -28.51 63.35 -32.62
CA MET A 1 -29.63 62.56 -33.17
C MET A 1 -29.53 61.14 -32.65
N LYS A 2 -30.57 60.67 -31.97
CA LYS A 2 -30.68 59.35 -31.31
C LYS A 2 -30.94 58.24 -32.34
N LYS A 3 -30.22 57.12 -32.30
CA LYS A 3 -30.62 55.83 -32.90
C LYS A 3 -30.13 54.71 -31.95
N LEU A 4 -31.02 54.27 -31.06
CA LEU A 4 -31.84 53.04 -31.14
C LEU A 4 -31.00 51.76 -31.10
N PHE A 5 -31.06 51.15 -29.92
CA PHE A 5 -30.67 49.77 -29.59
C PHE A 5 -31.43 48.77 -30.45
N THR A 6 -30.72 47.75 -30.95
CA THR A 6 -31.32 46.49 -31.36
C THR A 6 -30.60 45.39 -30.58
N ILE A 7 -31.28 44.91 -29.53
CA ILE A 7 -30.88 43.73 -28.77
C ILE A 7 -31.42 42.52 -29.53
N THR A 8 -30.53 41.72 -30.11
CA THR A 8 -30.91 40.43 -30.68
C THR A 8 -30.65 39.36 -29.63
N LEU A 9 -31.72 38.94 -28.95
CA LEU A 9 -31.76 37.70 -28.16
C LEU A 9 -31.59 36.53 -29.13
N ALA A 10 -30.42 35.90 -29.12
CA ALA A 10 -30.21 34.60 -29.75
C ALA A 10 -30.19 33.54 -28.64
N THR A 11 -31.36 32.94 -28.42
CA THR A 11 -31.56 31.70 -27.68
C THR A 11 -30.75 30.59 -28.34
N ILE A 12 -29.64 30.16 -27.72
CA ILE A 12 -28.89 28.98 -28.16
C ILE A 12 -28.92 27.93 -27.05
N MET A 13 -29.80 26.96 -27.29
CA MET A 13 -29.72 25.54 -26.95
C MET A 13 -28.76 25.14 -25.82
N ILE A 14 -29.36 24.81 -24.67
CA ILE A 14 -28.76 23.96 -23.65
C ILE A 14 -28.55 22.58 -24.27
N SER A 15 -27.32 22.29 -24.72
CA SER A 15 -26.88 20.93 -24.98
C SER A 15 -26.64 20.23 -23.64
N LEU A 16 -27.70 19.59 -23.14
CA LEU A 16 -27.62 18.44 -22.23
C LEU A 16 -26.94 17.29 -23.00
N LEU A 17 -25.63 17.38 -23.19
CA LEU A 17 -24.82 16.21 -23.50
C LEU A 17 -24.66 15.46 -22.19
N LEU A 18 -25.31 14.29 -22.15
CA LEU A 18 -25.13 13.22 -21.19
C LEU A 18 -23.64 13.12 -20.85
N GLY A 19 -23.26 13.74 -19.74
CA GLY A 19 -21.99 13.50 -19.08
C GLY A 19 -22.04 12.07 -18.58
N GLY A 20 -21.70 11.14 -19.48
CA GLY A 20 -21.26 9.82 -19.09
C GLY A 20 -20.11 10.06 -18.13
N CYS A 21 -20.41 9.96 -16.85
CA CYS A 21 -19.44 9.85 -15.80
C CYS A 21 -18.72 8.53 -16.09
N VAL A 22 -17.72 8.59 -16.97
CA VAL A 22 -16.68 7.58 -17.01
C VAL A 22 -15.97 7.80 -15.68
N ALA A 23 -16.49 7.15 -14.63
CA ALA A 23 -15.71 6.87 -13.46
C ALA A 23 -14.53 6.07 -13.99
N SER A 24 -13.46 6.78 -14.37
CA SER A 24 -12.19 6.15 -14.65
C SER A 24 -11.85 5.49 -13.33
N GLU A 25 -12.06 4.18 -13.26
CA GLU A 25 -11.44 3.34 -12.26
C GLU A 25 -9.94 3.61 -12.44
N ILE A 26 -9.43 4.51 -11.61
CA ILE A 26 -7.99 4.75 -11.53
C ILE A 26 -7.49 3.44 -10.94
N GLU A 27 -7.10 2.52 -11.82
CA GLU A 27 -6.35 1.33 -11.46
C GLU A 27 -5.14 1.83 -10.67
N HIS A 28 -5.13 1.57 -9.36
CA HIS A 28 -3.99 1.92 -8.51
C HIS A 28 -2.88 0.93 -8.83
N ASN A 29 -2.20 1.14 -9.95
CA ASN A 29 -0.98 0.42 -10.29
C ASN A 29 0.16 0.96 -9.44
N ILE A 30 0.89 0.04 -8.80
CA ILE A 30 2.05 0.39 -7.97
C ILE A 30 3.24 0.61 -8.91
N GLU A 31 3.38 1.84 -9.38
CA GLU A 31 4.48 2.26 -10.24
C GLU A 31 5.64 2.79 -9.40
N LEU A 32 6.61 1.92 -9.10
CA LEU A 32 7.85 2.30 -8.43
C LEU A 32 9.05 2.02 -9.33
N SER A 33 9.95 3.00 -9.42
CA SER A 33 11.19 2.90 -10.20
C SER A 33 12.31 2.30 -9.35
N SER A 34 12.92 1.22 -9.81
CA SER A 34 14.12 0.66 -9.17
C SER A 34 15.32 1.63 -9.27
N PRO A 35 16.24 1.66 -8.29
CA PRO A 35 16.18 0.97 -7.00
C PRO A 35 15.12 1.54 -6.06
N VAL A 36 14.49 0.65 -5.30
CA VAL A 36 13.60 1.02 -4.19
C VAL A 36 14.36 0.85 -2.87
N VAL A 37 14.28 1.85 -2.01
CA VAL A 37 14.83 1.82 -0.65
C VAL A 37 13.70 1.83 0.37
N VAL A 38 13.87 1.05 1.44
CA VAL A 38 12.99 1.15 2.63
C VAL A 38 13.48 2.32 3.46
N GLN A 39 12.62 3.33 3.65
CA GLN A 39 12.92 4.47 4.50
C GLN A 39 12.56 4.21 5.96
N GLU A 40 11.41 3.58 6.18
CA GLU A 40 10.86 3.41 7.52
C GLU A 40 10.03 2.12 7.59
N VAL A 41 10.13 1.44 8.73
CA VAL A 41 9.28 0.31 9.09
C VAL A 41 8.68 0.59 10.46
N ILE A 42 7.36 0.57 10.55
CA ILE A 42 6.61 0.88 11.76
C ILE A 42 5.85 -0.37 12.17
N TYR A 43 6.01 -0.79 13.42
CA TYR A 43 5.27 -1.89 14.00
C TYR A 43 4.31 -1.36 15.06
N PHE A 44 3.03 -1.72 14.93
CA PHE A 44 2.00 -1.33 15.88
C PHE A 44 1.70 -2.48 16.85
N GLU A 45 1.45 -2.15 18.11
CA GLU A 45 1.14 -3.13 19.18
C GLU A 45 -0.32 -3.61 19.16
N ASP A 46 -1.08 -3.25 18.12
CA ASP A 46 -2.50 -3.54 17.90
C ASP A 46 -2.82 -5.01 17.52
N GLY A 47 -1.83 -5.90 17.64
CA GLY A 47 -1.87 -7.26 17.11
C GLY A 47 -0.86 -7.52 16.00
N GLY A 48 -0.18 -6.46 15.54
CA GLY A 48 1.03 -6.57 14.75
C GLY A 48 0.92 -5.98 13.35
N THR A 49 0.12 -4.92 13.20
CA THR A 49 0.12 -4.14 11.96
C THR A 49 1.53 -3.65 11.67
N THR A 50 1.97 -3.83 10.42
CA THR A 50 3.30 -3.43 9.98
C THR A 50 3.18 -2.45 8.82
N GLY A 51 3.52 -1.19 9.07
CA GLY A 51 3.62 -0.13 8.06
C GLY A 51 5.02 -0.05 7.47
N ILE A 52 5.11 0.17 6.17
CA ILE A 52 6.38 0.30 5.44
C ILE A 52 6.31 1.52 4.54
N VAL A 53 7.35 2.36 4.62
CA VAL A 53 7.55 3.51 3.74
C VAL A 53 8.71 3.21 2.80
N LEU A 54 8.40 3.17 1.51
CA LEU A 54 9.35 2.98 0.42
C LEU A 54 9.61 4.31 -0.26
N LYS A 55 10.84 4.48 -0.74
CA LYS A 55 11.21 5.56 -1.66
C LYS A 55 11.88 4.98 -2.88
N ASP A 56 11.46 5.44 -4.04
CA ASP A 56 11.99 4.97 -5.32
C ASP A 56 13.09 5.91 -5.86
N SER A 57 13.70 5.55 -6.99
CA SER A 57 14.76 6.35 -7.61
C SER A 57 14.27 7.68 -8.23
N ALA A 58 12.96 7.83 -8.40
CA ALA A 58 12.32 9.07 -8.81
C ALA A 58 11.88 9.93 -7.61
N GLU A 59 12.37 9.61 -6.40
CA GLU A 59 12.05 10.29 -5.15
C GLU A 59 10.57 10.20 -4.74
N ARG A 60 9.80 9.30 -5.36
CA ARG A 60 8.39 9.05 -5.01
C ARG A 60 8.32 8.25 -3.72
N ILE A 61 7.39 8.63 -2.86
CA ILE A 61 7.12 7.93 -1.60
C ILE A 61 5.91 7.01 -1.80
N PHE A 62 6.08 5.74 -1.45
CA PHE A 62 5.01 4.76 -1.43
C PHE A 62 4.87 4.19 -0.04
N LYS A 63 3.65 4.25 0.49
CA LYS A 63 3.32 3.79 1.84
C LYS A 63 2.31 2.67 1.74
N PHE A 64 2.54 1.61 2.49
CA PHE A 64 1.54 0.58 2.68
C PHE A 64 1.66 -0.03 4.07
N CYS A 65 0.61 -0.71 4.52
CA CYS A 65 0.66 -1.52 5.72
C CYS A 65 -0.02 -2.86 5.52
N LEU A 66 0.53 -3.88 6.16
CA LEU A 66 -0.14 -5.16 6.36
C LEU A 66 -0.93 -5.11 7.66
N ASP A 67 -2.24 -5.28 7.58
CA ASP A 67 -3.11 -5.33 8.75
C ASP A 67 -2.80 -6.58 9.58
N GLY A 68 -2.32 -6.36 10.80
CA GLY A 68 -1.96 -7.42 11.73
C GLY A 68 -2.92 -7.55 12.89
N ARG A 69 -3.96 -6.71 12.97
CA ARG A 69 -4.83 -6.59 14.14
C ARG A 69 -5.31 -7.95 14.62
N MET A 70 -5.25 -8.15 15.93
CA MET A 70 -5.82 -9.33 16.57
C MET A 70 -7.33 -9.09 16.71
N ASP A 71 -8.13 -9.95 16.10
CA ASP A 71 -9.56 -10.01 16.42
C ASP A 71 -9.67 -10.59 17.84
N ILE A 72 -9.80 -9.72 18.85
CA ILE A 72 -9.89 -10.13 20.26
C ILE A 72 -11.31 -10.59 20.63
N VAL A 73 -12.30 -10.45 19.75
CA VAL A 73 -13.70 -10.61 20.14
C VAL A 73 -14.52 -11.26 19.02
N ASP A 74 -15.25 -12.29 19.44
CA ASP A 74 -16.31 -13.05 18.76
C ASP A 74 -15.90 -14.32 18.00
N PHE A 75 -16.71 -15.37 18.19
CA PHE A 75 -16.56 -16.75 17.67
C PHE A 75 -16.68 -16.86 16.14
N ASP A 76 -16.57 -15.73 15.44
CA ASP A 76 -16.68 -15.66 13.99
C ASP A 76 -15.32 -15.84 13.32
N GLU A 77 -15.37 -16.19 12.04
CA GLU A 77 -14.18 -16.47 11.23
C GLU A 77 -13.17 -15.31 11.29
N PRO A 78 -11.85 -15.61 11.40
CA PRO A 78 -10.83 -14.58 11.46
C PRO A 78 -10.95 -13.65 10.26
N LYS A 79 -10.97 -12.33 10.49
CA LYS A 79 -11.14 -11.38 9.40
C LYS A 79 -9.97 -11.48 8.43
N THR A 80 -10.28 -11.35 7.15
CA THR A 80 -9.25 -11.28 6.11
C THR A 80 -8.36 -10.08 6.38
N ARG A 81 -7.08 -10.34 6.62
CA ARG A 81 -6.07 -9.30 6.86
C ARG A 81 -5.66 -8.69 5.52
N TYR A 82 -6.03 -7.46 5.24
CA TYR A 82 -5.70 -6.82 3.97
C TYR A 82 -4.34 -6.11 4.00
N ILE A 83 -3.80 -5.85 2.81
CA ILE A 83 -2.82 -4.77 2.63
C ILE A 83 -3.59 -3.48 2.38
N TYR A 84 -3.18 -2.39 3.01
CA TYR A 84 -3.66 -1.05 2.71
C TYR A 84 -2.55 -0.24 2.06
N ILE A 85 -2.84 0.45 0.96
CA ILE A 85 -1.91 1.36 0.28
C ILE A 85 -2.24 2.82 0.59
N ASN A 86 -1.26 3.70 0.34
CA ASN A 86 -1.27 5.14 0.65
C ASN A 86 -1.36 5.45 2.14
N ALA A 87 -1.02 4.48 2.98
CA ALA A 87 -1.17 4.54 4.43
C ALA A 87 -0.06 3.73 5.13
N ILE A 88 0.28 4.11 6.36
CA ILE A 88 1.12 3.29 7.26
C ILE A 88 0.28 2.52 8.27
N TYR A 89 -1.02 2.84 8.37
CA TYR A 89 -1.97 2.19 9.25
C TYR A 89 -3.38 2.10 8.61
N PRO A 90 -4.20 1.05 8.87
CA PRO A 90 -5.48 0.85 8.18
C PRO A 90 -6.51 1.98 8.31
N THR A 91 -6.43 2.79 9.36
CA THR A 91 -7.37 3.90 9.61
C THR A 91 -6.84 5.26 9.16
N ASP A 92 -5.69 5.31 8.49
CA ASP A 92 -5.16 6.56 7.93
C ASP A 92 -6.09 7.08 6.82
N ASP A 93 -6.16 8.40 6.69
CA ASP A 93 -6.90 9.02 5.59
C ASP A 93 -6.31 8.63 4.23
N GLY A 94 -7.18 8.25 3.29
CA GLY A 94 -6.78 7.74 1.98
C GLY A 94 -6.29 6.29 1.94
N ALA A 95 -6.32 5.55 3.06
CA ALA A 95 -6.02 4.12 3.09
C ALA A 95 -6.98 3.35 2.17
N LYS A 96 -6.43 2.53 1.26
CA LYS A 96 -7.22 1.68 0.36
C LYS A 96 -6.78 0.23 0.50
N SER A 97 -7.71 -0.66 0.81
CA SER A 97 -7.44 -2.09 0.88
C SER A 97 -7.23 -2.67 -0.51
N ILE A 98 -6.21 -3.51 -0.67
CA ILE A 98 -6.00 -4.34 -1.86
C ILE A 98 -6.60 -5.73 -1.59
N PRO A 99 -7.38 -6.32 -2.52
CA PRO A 99 -7.83 -7.70 -2.40
C PRO A 99 -6.66 -8.70 -2.43
N VAL A 100 -6.81 -9.80 -1.70
CA VAL A 100 -5.75 -10.82 -1.59
C VAL A 100 -5.53 -11.51 -2.94
N GLY A 101 -4.28 -11.70 -3.33
CA GLY A 101 -3.88 -12.39 -4.56
C GLY A 101 -3.85 -11.51 -5.82
N GLU A 102 -4.25 -10.25 -5.71
CA GLU A 102 -4.25 -9.31 -6.83
C GLU A 102 -2.83 -8.89 -7.23
N GLU A 103 -2.70 -8.37 -8.45
CA GLU A 103 -1.42 -7.95 -9.04
C GLU A 103 -0.67 -6.93 -8.17
N GLN A 104 -1.38 -6.05 -7.45
CA GLN A 104 -0.73 -5.12 -6.53
C GLN A 104 -0.06 -5.82 -5.33
N GLU A 105 -0.69 -6.85 -4.75
CA GLU A 105 -0.08 -7.61 -3.64
C GLU A 105 1.17 -8.37 -4.13
N LYS A 106 1.12 -8.93 -5.35
CA LYS A 106 2.29 -9.55 -6.01
C LYS A 106 3.41 -8.55 -6.22
N ARG A 107 3.07 -7.36 -6.71
CA ARG A 107 4.07 -6.30 -6.94
C ARG A 107 4.76 -5.86 -5.65
N ILE A 108 4.00 -5.72 -4.55
CA ILE A 108 4.57 -5.43 -3.23
C ILE A 108 5.53 -6.54 -2.81
N LEU A 109 5.12 -7.80 -2.95
CA LEU A 109 5.97 -8.95 -2.62
C LEU A 109 7.29 -8.92 -3.39
N GLU A 110 7.26 -8.70 -4.71
CA GLU A 110 8.46 -8.61 -5.55
C GLU A 110 9.42 -7.53 -5.07
N ILE A 111 8.91 -6.32 -4.80
CA ILE A 111 9.71 -5.17 -4.36
C ILE A 111 10.39 -5.48 -3.02
N LEU A 112 9.66 -6.08 -2.07
CA LEU A 112 10.23 -6.46 -0.78
C LEU A 112 11.27 -7.58 -0.92
N GLN A 113 11.05 -8.55 -1.82
CA GLN A 113 12.03 -9.60 -2.09
C GLN A 113 13.31 -9.04 -2.71
N GLU A 114 13.19 -8.15 -3.70
CA GLU A 114 14.33 -7.44 -4.30
C GLU A 114 15.12 -6.66 -3.25
N TYR A 115 14.43 -5.90 -2.39
CA TYR A 115 15.07 -5.19 -1.29
C TYR A 115 15.85 -6.13 -0.37
N ILE A 116 15.24 -7.22 0.09
CA ILE A 116 15.89 -8.18 0.99
C ILE A 116 17.10 -8.83 0.34
N SER A 117 16.98 -9.29 -0.91
CA SER A 117 18.08 -9.92 -1.65
C SER A 117 19.27 -8.98 -1.87
N ASN A 118 19.03 -7.67 -1.97
CA ASN A 118 20.09 -6.67 -2.13
C ASN A 118 20.73 -6.22 -0.81
N ASN A 119 20.06 -6.43 0.34
CA ASN A 119 20.48 -5.84 1.62
C ASN A 119 20.82 -6.87 2.71
N ILE A 120 20.48 -8.15 2.51
CA ILE A 120 20.62 -9.20 3.52
C ILE A 120 21.14 -10.47 2.87
N THR A 121 22.12 -11.11 3.50
CA THR A 121 22.62 -12.42 3.07
C THR A 121 21.63 -13.54 3.42
N GLU A 122 21.73 -14.69 2.74
CA GLU A 122 20.85 -15.83 3.04
C GLU A 122 21.04 -16.39 4.47
N ASP A 123 22.23 -16.30 5.05
CA ASP A 123 22.48 -16.73 6.43
C ASP A 123 21.85 -15.77 7.45
N GLU A 124 21.98 -14.45 7.22
CA GLU A 124 21.28 -13.45 8.02
C GLU A 124 19.76 -13.61 7.90
N ARG A 125 19.25 -13.88 6.71
CA ARG A 125 17.82 -14.14 6.48
C ARG A 125 17.32 -15.30 7.32
N LYS A 126 18.03 -16.44 7.33
CA LYS A 126 17.69 -17.60 8.18
C LYS A 126 17.72 -17.25 9.65
N LYS A 127 18.77 -16.53 10.10
CA LYS A 127 18.90 -16.06 11.48
C LYS A 127 17.72 -15.18 11.89
N LEU A 128 17.33 -14.22 11.06
CA LEU A 128 16.22 -13.31 11.34
C LEU A 128 14.88 -14.06 11.41
N LEU A 129 14.66 -15.07 10.55
CA LEU A 129 13.43 -15.87 10.57
C LEU A 129 13.30 -16.77 11.81
N ASP A 130 14.38 -17.08 12.51
CA ASP A 130 14.39 -17.88 13.74
C ASP A 130 14.23 -17.03 15.03
N ILE A 131 14.07 -15.72 14.90
CA ILE A 131 13.91 -14.81 16.04
C ILE A 131 12.62 -15.12 16.82
N LYS A 132 12.78 -15.45 18.10
CA LYS A 132 11.66 -15.60 19.06
C LYS A 132 11.34 -14.32 19.82
N THR A 133 12.34 -13.47 20.04
CA THR A 133 12.23 -12.17 20.72
C THR A 133 13.17 -11.17 20.07
N VAL A 134 12.73 -9.92 19.94
CA VAL A 134 13.50 -8.84 19.31
C VAL A 134 14.54 -8.21 20.27
N THR A 135 14.59 -8.63 21.53
CA THR A 135 15.57 -8.12 22.51
C THR A 135 17.01 -8.38 22.05
N GLY A 136 17.83 -7.33 22.01
CA GLY A 136 19.25 -7.41 21.68
C GLY A 136 19.60 -7.27 20.19
N TYR A 137 18.60 -7.06 19.32
CA TYR A 137 18.81 -6.77 17.91
C TYR A 137 18.87 -5.26 17.65
N SER A 138 19.63 -4.86 16.63
CA SER A 138 19.62 -3.49 16.14
C SER A 138 18.29 -3.13 15.47
N GLN A 139 17.95 -1.84 15.40
CA GLN A 139 16.72 -1.40 14.72
C GLN A 139 16.67 -1.90 13.27
N LYS A 140 17.80 -1.85 12.54
CA LYS A 140 17.90 -2.36 11.17
C LYS A 140 17.59 -3.86 11.08
N GLU A 141 18.07 -4.67 12.02
CA GLU A 141 17.74 -6.11 12.07
C GLU A 141 16.26 -6.33 12.39
N ILE A 142 15.68 -5.53 13.29
CA ILE A 142 14.25 -5.59 13.62
C ILE A 142 13.41 -5.22 12.40
N ASP A 143 13.74 -4.15 11.69
CA ASP A 143 13.03 -3.72 10.48
C ASP A 143 13.09 -4.80 9.40
N ASN A 144 14.27 -5.35 9.15
CA ASN A 144 14.48 -6.45 8.23
C ASN A 144 13.68 -7.71 8.63
N PHE A 145 13.63 -8.04 9.92
CA PHE A 145 12.78 -9.12 10.43
C PHE A 145 11.30 -8.86 10.15
N ARG A 146 10.80 -7.63 10.36
CA ARG A 146 9.40 -7.28 10.07
C ARG A 146 9.08 -7.36 8.59
N ILE A 147 9.97 -6.88 7.72
CA ILE A 147 9.81 -7.02 6.26
C ILE A 147 9.75 -8.50 5.85
N LEU A 148 10.64 -9.34 6.40
CA LEU A 148 10.61 -10.79 6.14
C LEU A 148 9.29 -11.43 6.58
N ARG A 149 8.72 -11.01 7.71
CA ARG A 149 7.41 -11.48 8.18
C ARG A 149 6.27 -11.08 7.24
N VAL A 150 6.33 -9.87 6.67
CA VAL A 150 5.38 -9.42 5.64
C VAL A 150 5.52 -10.33 4.41
N ILE A 151 6.74 -10.50 3.87
CA ILE A 151 7.03 -11.35 2.71
C ILE A 151 6.46 -12.77 2.88
N GLU A 152 6.74 -13.43 4.00
CA GLU A 152 6.25 -14.78 4.27
C GLU A 152 4.72 -14.86 4.36
N THR A 153 4.10 -13.80 4.90
CA THR A 153 2.64 -13.69 4.92
C THR A 153 2.06 -13.59 3.51
N LEU A 154 2.65 -12.76 2.65
CA LEU A 154 2.17 -12.59 1.27
C LEU A 154 2.36 -13.87 0.45
N LYS A 155 3.53 -14.51 0.55
CA LYS A 155 3.79 -15.80 -0.11
C LYS A 155 2.74 -16.86 0.28
N LYS A 156 2.44 -16.99 1.57
CA LYS A 156 1.46 -17.97 2.06
C LYS A 156 0.06 -17.73 1.50
N ARG A 157 -0.32 -16.49 1.21
CA ARG A 157 -1.61 -16.14 0.61
C ARG A 157 -1.67 -16.54 -0.86
N MET A 158 -0.58 -16.37 -1.60
CA MET A 158 -0.51 -16.67 -3.04
C MET A 158 -0.44 -18.16 -3.36
N THR A 159 -0.12 -19.01 -2.38
CA THR A 159 -0.09 -20.47 -2.53
C THR A 159 -1.44 -21.15 -2.30
N LYS A 160 -2.46 -20.41 -1.89
CA LYS A 160 -3.82 -20.93 -1.65
C LYS A 160 -4.69 -20.78 -2.88
#